data_AF-A0A176TCL1-F1
#
_entry.id   AF-A0A176TCL1-F1
#
_cell.length_a   1.000
_cell.length_b   1.000
_cell.length_c   1.000
_cell.angle_alpha   90.00
_cell.angle_beta   90.00
_cell.angle_gamma   90.00
#
_symmetry.space_group_name_H-M   'P 1'
#
loop_
_entity.id
_entity.type
_entity.pdbx_description
1 polymer ?
#
loop_
_entity_poly.entity_id
_entity_poly.type
_entity_poly.pdbx_seq_one_letter_code
_entity_poly.pdbx_strand_id
1 'polypeptide(L)'
;MNSNLKSAMMKKTKMLLLSILTLISISFFSCEELFGEEEEETAVDSISCTGYVGPNNIDKQYDYQCQAAYVYKCNGNTEALKQQCAYYKQLQKELNLPDCDYCD
;
A
#
# COMPACT_ATOMS: atom_id res chain seq x y z
N MET A 1 -35.56 39.15 -18.74
CA MET A 1 -34.76 38.14 -17.99
C MET A 1 -33.41 38.01 -18.68
N ASN A 2 -32.35 38.42 -17.98
CA ASN A 2 -31.05 38.76 -18.56
C ASN A 2 -30.21 37.52 -18.93
N SER A 3 -30.02 37.26 -20.23
CA SER A 3 -29.26 36.16 -20.82
C SER A 3 -27.78 36.09 -20.38
N ASN A 4 -27.25 37.19 -19.86
CA ASN A 4 -25.86 37.32 -19.43
C ASN A 4 -25.55 36.57 -18.12
N LEU A 5 -26.53 36.33 -17.25
CA LEU A 5 -26.31 35.62 -15.98
C LEU A 5 -26.07 34.12 -16.20
N LYS A 6 -26.78 33.51 -17.16
CA LYS A 6 -26.70 32.08 -17.49
C LYS A 6 -25.33 31.68 -18.07
N SER A 7 -24.75 32.56 -18.90
CA SER A 7 -23.46 32.32 -19.56
C SER A 7 -22.27 32.42 -18.58
N ALA A 8 -22.33 33.33 -17.62
CA ALA A 8 -21.34 33.42 -16.54
C ALA A 8 -21.39 32.21 -15.59
N MET A 9 -22.59 31.69 -15.30
CA MET A 9 -22.78 30.50 -14.47
C MET A 9 -22.18 29.25 -15.14
N MET A 10 -22.45 29.05 -16.43
CA MET A 10 -21.96 27.89 -17.19
C MET A 10 -20.43 27.89 -17.36
N LYS A 11 -19.78 29.06 -17.46
CA LYS A 11 -18.31 29.19 -17.50
C LYS A 11 -17.65 28.83 -16.16
N LYS A 12 -18.25 29.26 -15.04
CA LYS A 12 -17.73 28.99 -13.69
C LYS A 12 -17.86 27.50 -13.33
N THR A 13 -18.99 26.87 -13.66
CA THR A 13 -19.17 25.42 -13.45
C THR A 13 -18.24 24.60 -14.35
N LYS A 14 -17.99 25.03 -15.61
CA LYS A 14 -17.03 24.38 -16.51
C LYS A 14 -15.58 24.48 -16.02
N MET A 15 -15.16 25.63 -15.47
CA MET A 15 -13.83 25.77 -14.87
C MET A 15 -13.67 24.95 -13.58
N LEU A 16 -14.74 24.84 -12.78
CA LEU A 16 -14.72 24.02 -11.57
C LEU A 16 -14.61 22.53 -11.91
N LEU A 17 -15.33 22.07 -12.93
CA LEU A 17 -15.25 20.69 -13.42
C LEU A 17 -13.88 20.35 -14.00
N LEU A 18 -13.24 21.28 -14.75
CA LEU A 18 -11.87 21.06 -15.23
C LEU A 18 -10.87 20.91 -14.08
N SER A 19 -11.01 21.72 -13.02
CA SER A 19 -10.11 21.70 -11.86
C SER A 19 -10.23 20.38 -11.08
N ILE A 20 -11.46 19.86 -10.94
CA ILE A 20 -11.71 18.56 -10.30
C ILE A 20 -11.12 17.43 -11.16
N LEU A 21 -11.28 17.49 -12.48
CA LEU A 21 -10.74 16.46 -13.38
C LEU A 21 -9.20 16.42 -13.34
N THR A 22 -8.53 17.57 -13.26
CA THR A 22 -7.07 17.62 -13.12
C THR A 22 -6.58 17.06 -11.78
N LEU A 23 -7.31 17.28 -10.69
CA LEU A 23 -6.96 16.72 -9.38
C LEU A 23 -7.11 15.19 -9.36
N ILE A 24 -8.17 14.66 -9.98
CA ILE A 24 -8.41 13.22 -10.12
C ILE A 24 -7.33 12.56 -10.99
N SER A 25 -6.89 13.23 -12.06
CA SER A 25 -5.84 12.72 -12.97
C SER A 25 -4.50 12.50 -12.26
N ILE A 26 -4.11 13.42 -11.38
CA ILE A 26 -2.83 13.34 -10.65
C ILE A 26 -2.84 12.19 -9.63
N SER A 27 -4.00 11.91 -9.02
CA SER A 27 -4.13 10.76 -8.10
C SER A 27 -4.00 9.39 -8.78
N PHE A 28 -4.32 9.25 -10.08
CA PHE A 28 -4.09 8.00 -10.80
C PHE A 28 -2.63 7.82 -11.21
N PHE A 29 -1.95 8.89 -11.63
CA PHE A 29 -0.53 8.82 -12.02
C PHE A 29 0.38 8.47 -10.84
N SER A 30 0.05 8.94 -9.62
CA SER A 30 0.84 8.63 -8.42
C SER A 30 0.59 7.22 -7.85
N CYS A 31 -0.45 6.51 -8.29
CA CYS A 31 -0.73 5.12 -7.91
C CYS A 31 -0.17 4.13 -8.93
N GLU A 32 -0.11 4.48 -10.21
CA GLU A 32 0.44 3.61 -11.26
C GLU A 32 1.96 3.40 -11.08
N GLU A 33 2.67 4.38 -10.51
CA GLU A 33 4.09 4.25 -10.15
C GLU A 33 4.32 3.37 -8.89
N LEU A 34 3.26 3.01 -8.14
CA LEU A 34 3.33 2.05 -7.01
C LEU A 34 2.93 0.62 -7.42
N PHE A 35 2.25 0.47 -8.56
CA PHE A 35 1.91 -0.81 -9.19
C PHE A 35 2.53 -0.90 -10.59
N GLY A 36 3.79 -0.44 -10.68
CA GLY A 36 4.56 -0.44 -11.91
C GLY A 36 4.60 -1.82 -12.55
N GLU A 37 4.24 -1.83 -13.83
CA GLU A 37 4.55 -2.78 -14.90
C GLU A 37 4.79 -4.24 -14.50
N GLU A 38 3.90 -5.11 -14.97
CA GLU A 38 4.10 -6.56 -15.07
C GLU A 38 5.35 -6.83 -15.95
N GLU A 39 6.52 -6.86 -15.31
CA GLU A 39 7.75 -7.34 -15.94
C GLU A 39 7.64 -8.85 -16.19
N GLU A 40 8.12 -9.23 -17.37
CA GLU A 40 8.03 -10.53 -18.00
C GLU A 40 8.36 -11.70 -17.07
N GLU A 41 7.56 -12.76 -17.22
CA GLU A 41 7.69 -14.06 -16.57
C GLU A 41 9.09 -14.66 -16.77
N THR A 42 10.02 -14.33 -15.89
CA THR A 42 11.02 -15.29 -15.47
C THR A 42 10.35 -16.13 -14.40
N ALA A 43 10.10 -17.40 -14.70
CA ALA A 43 9.62 -18.38 -13.73
C ALA A 43 10.68 -18.56 -12.62
N VAL A 44 10.74 -17.60 -11.70
CA VAL A 44 11.26 -17.80 -10.37
C VAL A 44 10.30 -18.79 -9.75
N ASP A 45 10.76 -19.99 -9.42
CA ASP A 45 10.02 -20.97 -8.63
C ASP A 45 9.34 -20.20 -7.49
N SER A 46 8.04 -19.95 -7.63
CA SER A 46 7.27 -19.22 -6.64
C SER A 46 7.15 -20.16 -5.46
N ILE A 47 8.05 -19.99 -4.49
CA ILE A 47 7.98 -20.75 -3.24
C ILE A 47 6.61 -20.43 -2.64
N SER A 48 5.72 -21.40 -2.69
CA SER A 48 4.38 -21.26 -2.11
C SER A 48 4.51 -21.31 -0.60
N CYS A 49 4.62 -20.13 0.00
CA CYS A 49 4.69 -19.97 1.44
C CYS A 49 3.32 -20.30 2.05
N THR A 50 3.21 -21.49 2.65
CA THR A 50 2.00 -21.96 3.35
C THR A 50 2.28 -22.22 4.83
N GLY A 51 1.26 -22.05 5.67
CA GLY A 51 1.37 -22.29 7.11
C GLY A 51 1.87 -21.10 7.92
N TYR A 52 1.52 -19.87 7.52
CA TYR A 52 1.68 -18.70 8.39
C TYR A 52 0.95 -18.93 9.71
N VAL A 53 1.67 -18.75 10.82
CA VAL A 53 1.15 -18.76 12.18
C VAL A 53 1.45 -17.40 12.78
N GLY A 54 0.42 -16.56 12.82
CA GLY A 54 0.53 -15.21 13.37
C GLY A 54 0.43 -15.16 14.90
N PRO A 55 0.86 -14.05 15.51
CA PRO A 55 0.67 -13.84 16.93
C PRO A 55 -0.81 -13.73 17.32
N ASN A 56 -1.15 -14.19 18.53
CA ASN A 56 -2.51 -14.12 19.05
C ASN A 56 -2.87 -12.70 19.53
N ASN A 57 -4.16 -12.35 19.50
CA ASN A 57 -4.71 -11.10 20.03
C ASN A 57 -4.11 -9.81 19.43
N ILE A 58 -3.64 -9.87 18.19
CA ILE A 58 -3.18 -8.70 17.43
C ILE A 58 -4.26 -8.22 16.47
N ASP A 59 -4.31 -6.90 16.21
CA ASP A 59 -5.12 -6.38 15.11
C ASP A 59 -4.58 -6.87 13.77
N LYS A 60 -5.48 -7.20 12.82
CA LYS A 60 -5.11 -7.66 11.48
C LYS A 60 -4.17 -6.69 10.77
N GLN A 61 -4.32 -5.38 10.98
CA GLN A 61 -3.45 -4.38 10.37
C GLN A 61 -1.97 -4.60 10.73
N TYR A 62 -1.70 -5.00 11.98
CA TYR A 62 -0.35 -5.26 12.46
C TYR A 62 0.08 -6.71 12.21
N ASP A 63 -0.87 -7.66 12.17
CA ASP A 63 -0.62 -9.04 11.75
C ASP A 63 0.01 -9.10 10.35
N TYR A 64 -0.46 -8.27 9.41
CA TYR A 64 0.12 -8.16 8.07
C TYR A 64 1.62 -7.86 8.07
N GLN A 65 2.12 -7.14 9.07
CA GLN A 65 3.55 -6.82 9.17
C GLN A 65 4.38 -8.06 9.55
N CYS A 66 3.82 -8.93 10.40
CA CYS A 66 4.46 -10.21 10.74
C CYS A 66 4.31 -11.23 9.59
N GLN A 67 3.18 -11.22 8.88
CA GLN A 67 2.97 -12.02 7.69
C GLN A 67 3.95 -11.65 6.56
N ALA A 68 4.25 -10.37 6.35
CA ALA A 68 5.25 -9.93 5.39
C ALA A 68 6.65 -10.48 5.76
N ALA A 69 7.03 -10.44 7.04
CA ALA A 69 8.27 -11.03 7.50
C ALA A 69 8.32 -12.55 7.23
N TYR A 70 7.23 -13.28 7.48
CA TYR A 70 7.12 -14.69 7.11
C TYR A 70 7.39 -14.93 5.62
N VAL A 71 6.77 -14.15 4.73
CA VAL A 71 6.96 -14.27 3.28
C VAL A 71 8.42 -14.00 2.89
N TYR A 72 9.04 -12.95 3.43
CA TYR A 72 10.46 -12.67 3.15
C TYR A 72 11.39 -13.76 3.67
N LYS A 73 11.15 -14.32 4.86
CA LYS A 73 11.92 -15.43 5.43
C LYS A 73 11.77 -16.69 4.60
N CYS A 74 10.55 -17.01 4.17
CA CYS A 74 10.23 -18.13 3.31
C CYS A 74 10.90 -18.03 1.93
N ASN A 75 10.89 -16.84 1.33
CA ASN A 75 11.51 -16.58 0.03
C ASN A 75 13.03 -16.34 0.10
N GLY A 76 13.65 -16.41 1.29
CA GLY A 76 15.08 -16.15 1.47
C GLY A 76 15.52 -14.70 1.23
N ASN A 77 14.57 -13.75 1.17
CA ASN A 77 14.86 -12.33 0.95
C ASN A 77 15.34 -11.67 2.25
N THR A 78 16.62 -11.87 2.56
CA THR A 78 17.22 -11.51 3.85
C THR A 78 17.24 -10.00 4.12
N GLU A 79 17.51 -9.18 3.10
CA GLU A 79 17.56 -7.72 3.28
C GLU A 79 16.16 -7.15 3.51
N ALA A 80 15.16 -7.57 2.72
CA ALA A 80 13.77 -7.17 2.94
C ALA A 80 13.25 -7.65 4.30
N LEU A 81 13.59 -8.88 4.71
CA LEU A 81 13.26 -9.41 6.03
C LEU A 81 13.82 -8.51 7.15
N LYS A 82 15.09 -8.14 7.06
CA LYS A 82 15.74 -7.29 8.07
C LYS A 82 15.05 -5.94 8.20
N GLN A 83 14.71 -5.29 7.08
CA GLN A 83 14.03 -4.01 7.08
C GLN A 83 12.61 -4.13 7.66
N GLN A 84 11.86 -5.16 7.24
CA GLN A 84 10.53 -5.44 7.75
C GLN A 84 10.53 -5.69 9.26
N CYS A 85 11.51 -6.46 9.75
CA CYS A 85 11.62 -6.77 11.17
C CYS A 85 12.07 -5.58 12.01
N ALA A 86 12.94 -4.72 11.48
CA ALA A 86 13.28 -3.47 12.14
C ALA A 86 12.04 -2.58 12.32
N TYR A 87 11.23 -2.45 11.26
CA TYR A 87 9.97 -1.71 11.32
C TYR A 87 8.97 -2.33 12.30
N TYR A 88 8.77 -3.65 12.26
CA TYR A 88 7.88 -4.34 13.20
C TYR A 88 8.31 -4.13 14.66
N LYS A 89 9.61 -4.26 14.98
CA LYS A 89 10.12 -4.01 16.34
C LYS A 89 9.94 -2.54 16.77
N GLN A 90 9.85 -1.61 15.83
CA GLN A 90 9.53 -0.21 16.12
C GLN A 90 8.05 -0.06 16.51
N LEU A 91 7.14 -0.59 15.70
CA LEU A 91 5.70 -0.64 16.00
C LEU A 91 5.42 -1.37 17.31
N GLN A 92 6.16 -2.45 17.58
CA GLN A 92 6.04 -3.24 18.79
C GLN A 92 6.26 -2.39 20.04
N LYS A 93 7.25 -1.50 20.02
CA LYS A 93 7.55 -0.60 21.16
C LYS A 93 6.50 0.49 21.32
N GLU A 94 5.98 1.01 20.21
CA GLU A 94 5.01 2.11 20.21
C GLU A 94 3.61 1.66 20.63
N LEU A 95 3.22 0.45 20.22
CA LEU A 95 1.86 -0.06 20.35
C LEU A 95 1.74 -1.29 21.26
N ASN A 96 2.86 -1.71 21.87
CA ASN A 96 2.94 -2.89 22.74
C ASN A 96 2.41 -4.17 22.06
N LEU A 97 2.83 -4.39 20.81
CA LEU A 97 2.42 -5.55 20.01
C LEU A 97 3.10 -6.85 20.51
N PRO A 98 2.50 -8.02 20.27
CA PRO A 98 3.17 -9.30 20.52
C PRO A 98 4.40 -9.50 19.64
N ASP A 99 5.29 -10.42 20.04
CA ASP A 99 6.43 -10.83 19.22
C ASP A 99 5.98 -11.49 17.92
N CYS A 100 6.87 -11.42 16.93
CA CYS A 100 6.70 -12.04 15.62
C CYS A 100 7.84 -13.05 15.42
N ASP A 101 7.51 -14.35 15.46
CA ASP A 101 8.48 -15.46 15.39
C ASP A 101 9.34 -15.46 14.11
N TYR A 102 8.90 -14.74 13.08
CA TYR A 102 9.63 -14.61 11.82
C TYR A 102 10.71 -13.52 11.86
N CYS A 103 10.71 -12.67 12.89
CA CYS A 103 11.65 -11.59 13.10
C CYS A 103 12.73 -11.84 14.15
N ASP A 104 12.78 -13.07 14.65
CA ASP A 104 13.84 -13.59 15.52
C ASP A 104 14.88 -14.41 14.74
#